data_AF-A0A8T7CE15-F1
#
_entry.id   AF-A0A8T7CE15-F1
#
_cell.length_a   1.000
_cell.length_b   1.000
_cell.length_c   1.000
_cell.angle_alpha   90.00
_cell.angle_beta   90.00
_cell.angle_gamma   90.00
#
_symmetry.space_group_name_H-M   'P 1'
#
loop_
_entity.id
_entity.type
_entity.pdbx_description
1 polymer ?
#
loop_
_entity_poly.entity_id
_entity_poly.type
_entity_poly.pdbx_seq_one_letter_code
_entity_poly.pdbx_strand_id
1 'polypeptide(L)'
;MTAQQWLFAGGIYTAGFAIFHLAFWRLFNWKEQLPKLSPINRAVMQVMNLTLTTVFILFAWISIAYADAMAGTDLGRVVTGGIAVVWALRAAQQLVFFNKSAASLSFFVLFVFGAALYTLPLL
;
A
#
# COMPACT_ATOMS: atom_id res chain seq x y z
N MET A 1 -9.68 -2.93 19.91
CA MET A 1 -8.41 -3.54 19.48
C MET A 1 -7.26 -2.78 20.13
N THR A 2 -6.21 -3.47 20.58
CA THR A 2 -4.98 -2.81 21.07
C THR A 2 -4.20 -2.22 19.89
N ALA A 3 -3.24 -1.33 20.16
CA ALA A 3 -2.38 -0.76 19.12
C ALA A 3 -1.65 -1.85 18.30
N GLN A 4 -1.18 -2.91 18.96
CA GLN A 4 -0.56 -4.06 18.30
C GLN A 4 -1.52 -4.80 17.36
N GLN A 5 -2.78 -4.99 17.79
CA GLN A 5 -3.78 -5.67 16.96
C GLN A 5 -4.09 -4.87 15.69
N TRP A 6 -4.13 -3.54 15.79
CA TRP A 6 -4.29 -2.66 14.62
C TRP A 6 -3.11 -2.77 13.66
N LEU A 7 -1.88 -2.73 14.19
CA LEU A 7 -0.65 -2.87 13.39
C LEU A 7 -0.56 -4.24 12.70
N PHE A 8 -0.92 -5.31 13.40
CA PHE A 8 -0.96 -6.66 12.82
C PHE A 8 -1.97 -6.74 11.67
N ALA A 9 -3.19 -6.19 11.87
CA ALA A 9 -4.21 -6.12 10.82
C ALA A 9 -3.74 -5.25 9.62
N GLY A 10 -3.12 -4.10 9.90
CA GLY A 10 -2.49 -3.23 8.91
C GLY A 10 -1.41 -3.94 8.11
N GLY A 11 -0.59 -4.76 8.77
CA GLY A 11 0.44 -5.57 8.15
C GLY A 11 -0.13 -6.63 7.20
N ILE A 12 -1.15 -7.38 7.63
CA ILE A 12 -1.86 -8.35 6.77
C ILE A 12 -2.48 -7.66 5.55
N TYR A 13 -3.17 -6.54 5.79
CA TYR A 13 -3.75 -5.72 4.72
C TYR A 13 -2.68 -5.28 3.71
N THR A 14 -1.53 -4.82 4.19
CA THR A 14 -0.42 -4.36 3.35
C THR A 14 0.22 -5.51 2.57
N ALA A 15 0.36 -6.69 3.18
CA ALA A 15 0.83 -7.90 2.50
C ALA A 15 -0.11 -8.31 1.35
N GLY A 16 -1.42 -8.22 1.57
CA GLY A 16 -2.42 -8.43 0.52
C GLY A 16 -2.22 -7.50 -0.67
N PHE A 17 -1.89 -6.23 -0.43
CA PHE A 17 -1.56 -5.28 -1.48
C PHE A 17 -0.25 -5.59 -2.21
N ALA A 18 0.77 -6.10 -1.53
CA ALA A 18 1.99 -6.57 -2.19
C ALA A 18 1.67 -7.71 -3.19
N ILE A 19 0.87 -8.70 -2.77
CA ILE A 19 0.43 -9.80 -3.64
C ILE A 19 -0.40 -9.28 -4.81
N PHE A 20 -1.31 -8.33 -4.55
CA PHE A 20 -2.11 -7.68 -5.60
C PHE A 20 -1.22 -7.00 -6.67
N HIS A 21 -0.14 -6.31 -6.28
CA HIS A 21 0.79 -5.68 -7.23
C HIS A 21 1.60 -6.70 -8.05
N LEU A 22 1.97 -7.84 -7.45
CA LEU A 22 2.57 -8.94 -8.20
C LEU A 22 1.61 -9.53 -9.24
N ALA A 23 0.30 -9.45 -9.01
CA ALA A 23 -0.70 -9.90 -9.96
C ALA A 23 -0.90 -8.95 -11.15
N PHE A 24 -0.33 -7.74 -11.16
CA PHE A 24 -0.55 -6.74 -12.23
C PHE A 24 -0.18 -7.25 -13.62
N TRP A 25 0.86 -8.08 -13.71
CA TRP A 25 1.24 -8.67 -15.00
C TRP A 25 0.12 -9.47 -15.65
N ARG A 26 -0.72 -10.11 -14.83
CA ARG A 26 -1.91 -10.84 -15.28
C ARG A 26 -3.14 -9.94 -15.33
N LEU A 27 -3.44 -9.22 -14.25
CA LEU A 27 -4.66 -8.41 -14.11
C LEU A 27 -4.80 -7.33 -15.18
N PHE A 28 -3.68 -6.75 -15.60
CA PHE A 28 -3.66 -5.67 -16.59
C PHE A 28 -3.05 -6.11 -17.94
N ASN A 29 -2.88 -7.41 -18.17
CA ASN A 29 -2.33 -7.97 -19.41
C ASN A 29 -1.02 -7.27 -19.81
N TRP A 30 -0.09 -7.10 -18.86
CA TRP A 30 1.14 -6.34 -19.11
C TRP A 30 2.05 -6.99 -20.15
N LYS A 31 1.92 -8.30 -20.39
CA LYS A 31 2.62 -8.97 -21.48
C LYS A 31 2.27 -8.35 -22.84
N GLU A 32 1.00 -7.98 -23.03
CA GLU A 32 0.48 -7.41 -24.27
C GLU A 32 0.47 -5.88 -24.26
N GLN A 33 0.24 -5.25 -23.10
CA GLN A 33 0.07 -3.80 -22.98
C GLN A 33 1.40 -3.05 -22.83
N LEU A 34 2.35 -3.56 -22.03
CA LEU A 34 3.62 -2.85 -21.82
C LEU A 34 4.47 -2.68 -23.09
N PRO A 35 4.52 -3.64 -24.04
CA PRO A 35 5.25 -3.45 -25.29
C PRO A 35 4.77 -2.26 -26.13
N LYS A 36 3.54 -1.77 -25.93
CA LYS A 36 2.98 -0.59 -26.62
C LYS A 36 3.55 0.73 -26.10
N LEU A 37 4.19 0.73 -24.93
CA LEU A 37 4.88 1.89 -24.38
C LEU A 37 6.28 2.03 -25.00
N SER A 38 6.83 3.25 -24.98
CA SER A 38 8.24 3.45 -25.30
C SER A 38 9.13 2.57 -24.39
N PRO A 39 10.32 2.15 -24.85
CA PRO A 39 11.19 1.28 -24.07
C PRO A 39 11.47 1.77 -22.65
N ILE A 40 11.69 3.09 -22.49
CA ILE A 40 11.93 3.72 -21.19
C ILE A 40 10.69 3.65 -20.32
N ASN A 41 9.51 4.06 -20.82
CA ASN A 41 8.29 4.08 -20.01
C ASN A 41 7.84 2.67 -19.61
N ARG A 42 8.05 1.66 -20.47
CA ARG A 42 7.87 0.25 -20.13
C ARG A 42 8.75 -0.20 -18.97
N ALA A 43 10.02 0.20 -18.97
CA ALA A 43 10.95 -0.13 -17.90
C ALA A 43 10.56 0.58 -16.59
N VAL A 44 10.28 1.88 -16.65
CA VAL A 44 9.86 2.69 -15.50
C VAL A 44 8.63 2.11 -14.82
N MET A 45 7.60 1.73 -15.58
CA MET A 45 6.37 1.17 -15.01
C MET A 45 6.63 -0.13 -14.22
N GLN A 46 7.51 -1.01 -14.73
CA GLN A 46 7.86 -2.25 -14.04
C GLN A 46 8.74 -2.01 -12.81
N VAL A 47 9.73 -1.11 -12.92
CA VAL A 47 10.59 -0.73 -11.78
C VAL A 47 9.76 -0.12 -10.66
N MET A 48 8.84 0.79 -10.99
CA MET A 48 7.93 1.37 -9.99
C MET A 48 7.05 0.32 -9.32
N ASN A 49 6.50 -0.65 -10.08
CA ASN A 49 5.67 -1.71 -9.52
C ASN A 49 6.45 -2.64 -8.57
N LEU A 50 7.65 -3.06 -8.97
CA LEU A 50 8.52 -3.92 -8.15
C LEU A 50 9.02 -3.19 -6.90
N THR A 51 9.40 -1.92 -7.05
CA THR A 51 9.84 -1.09 -5.93
C THR A 51 8.71 -0.89 -4.92
N LEU A 52 7.51 -0.53 -5.40
CA LEU A 52 6.35 -0.33 -4.53
C LEU A 52 5.92 -1.64 -3.84
N THR A 53 5.96 -2.76 -4.56
CA THR A 53 5.71 -4.09 -3.99
C THR A 53 6.69 -4.39 -2.86
N THR A 54 7.98 -4.10 -3.06
CA THR A 54 9.02 -4.30 -2.05
C THR A 54 8.75 -3.43 -0.81
N VAL A 55 8.38 -2.16 -1.01
CA VAL A 55 7.99 -1.27 0.09
C VAL A 55 6.79 -1.81 0.86
N PHE A 56 5.76 -2.35 0.18
CA PHE A 56 4.63 -2.99 0.88
C PHE A 56 5.04 -4.25 1.63
N ILE A 57 5.95 -5.08 1.10
CA ILE A 57 6.49 -6.23 1.84
C ILE A 57 7.21 -5.75 3.11
N LEU A 58 8.03 -4.70 3.01
CA LEU A 58 8.73 -4.13 4.16
C LEU A 58 7.75 -3.58 5.20
N PHE A 59 6.76 -2.79 4.78
CA PHE A 59 5.71 -2.27 5.68
C PHE A 59 4.92 -3.40 6.35
N ALA A 60 4.54 -4.44 5.60
CA ALA A 60 3.85 -5.59 6.17
C ALA A 60 4.74 -6.32 7.20
N TRP A 61 6.00 -6.56 6.85
CA TRP A 61 6.94 -7.25 7.72
C TRP A 61 7.18 -6.48 9.02
N ILE A 62 7.45 -5.18 8.96
CA ILE A 62 7.71 -4.40 10.18
C ILE A 62 6.48 -4.28 11.07
N SER A 63 5.29 -4.11 10.48
CA SER A 63 4.02 -4.02 11.23
C SER A 63 3.65 -5.33 11.92
N ILE A 64 4.02 -6.48 11.35
CA ILE A 64 3.74 -7.80 11.92
C ILE A 64 4.82 -8.20 12.93
N ALA A 65 6.09 -8.15 12.53
CA ALA A 65 7.20 -8.68 13.33
C ALA A 65 7.64 -7.75 14.47
N TYR A 66 7.37 -6.45 14.35
CA TYR A 66 7.82 -5.44 15.31
C TYR A 66 6.65 -4.59 15.84
N ALA A 67 5.44 -5.15 15.92
CA ALA A 67 4.22 -4.45 16.34
C ALA A 67 4.37 -3.72 17.70
N ASP A 68 5.04 -4.36 18.67
CA ASP A 68 5.27 -3.76 19.99
C ASP A 68 6.18 -2.54 19.91
N ALA A 69 7.28 -2.61 19.17
CA ALA A 69 8.20 -1.48 18.98
C ALA A 69 7.54 -0.35 18.17
N MET A 70 6.75 -0.71 17.16
CA MET A 70 5.98 0.22 16.33
C MET A 70 4.94 1.01 17.16
N ALA A 71 4.29 0.37 18.12
CA ALA A 71 3.32 1.01 19.01
C ALA A 71 3.97 1.77 20.17
N GLY A 72 5.05 1.23 20.74
CA GLY A 72 5.59 1.67 22.03
C GLY A 72 6.75 2.66 21.99
N THR A 73 7.36 2.90 20.83
CA THR A 73 8.51 3.81 20.70
C THR A 73 8.21 5.02 19.84
N ASP A 74 8.87 6.16 20.10
CA ASP A 74 8.69 7.38 19.32
C ASP A 74 9.02 7.15 17.84
N LEU A 75 10.13 6.45 17.54
CA LEU A 75 10.50 6.09 16.17
C LEU A 75 9.44 5.18 15.53
N GLY A 76 8.96 4.18 16.25
CA GLY A 76 7.91 3.27 15.79
C GLY A 76 6.62 3.99 15.43
N ARG A 77 6.21 4.96 16.26
CA ARG A 77 5.04 5.81 16.03
C ARG A 77 5.22 6.71 14.80
N VAL A 78 6.41 7.27 14.59
CA VAL A 78 6.76 8.03 13.36
C VAL A 78 6.67 7.14 12.12
N VAL A 79 7.21 5.92 12.17
CA VAL A 79 7.12 4.97 11.04
C VAL A 79 5.67 4.60 10.77
N THR A 80 4.89 4.28 11.81
CA THR A 80 3.46 3.99 11.72
C THR A 80 2.69 5.14 11.07
N GLY A 81 2.95 6.38 11.50
CA GLY A 81 2.35 7.58 10.90
C GLY A 81 2.78 7.79 9.44
N GLY A 82 4.04 7.51 9.10
CA GLY A 82 4.53 7.53 7.73
C GLY A 82 3.78 6.55 6.83
N ILE A 83 3.49 5.34 7.31
CA ILE A 83 2.69 4.35 6.57
C ILE A 83 1.24 4.85 6.40
N ALA A 84 0.64 5.45 7.44
CA ALA A 84 -0.70 6.05 7.35
C ALA A 84 -0.75 7.14 6.26
N VAL A 85 0.27 8.00 6.19
CA VAL A 85 0.40 9.04 5.15
C VAL A 85 0.51 8.42 3.76
N VAL A 86 1.29 7.35 3.58
CA VAL A 86 1.37 6.66 2.28
C VAL A 86 0.00 6.16 1.82
N TRP A 87 -0.78 5.55 2.71
CA TRP A 87 -2.14 5.11 2.37
C TRP A 87 -3.11 6.26 2.09
N ALA A 88 -3.02 7.36 2.84
CA ALA A 88 -3.81 8.56 2.59
C ALA A 88 -3.46 9.20 1.23
N LEU A 89 -2.17 9.27 0.89
CA LEU A 89 -1.72 9.71 -0.43
C LEU A 89 -2.21 8.77 -1.54
N ARG A 90 -2.22 7.45 -1.31
CA ARG A 90 -2.81 6.50 -2.26
C ARG A 90 -4.31 6.76 -2.47
N ALA A 91 -5.05 7.05 -1.42
CA ALA A 91 -6.46 7.44 -1.51
C ALA A 91 -6.63 8.73 -2.33
N ALA A 92 -5.84 9.77 -2.05
CA ALA A 92 -5.88 11.03 -2.79
C ALA A 92 -5.56 10.86 -4.28
N GLN A 93 -4.51 10.09 -4.61
CA GLN A 93 -4.15 9.76 -5.99
C GLN A 93 -5.27 9.02 -6.73
N GLN A 94 -6.07 8.20 -6.03
CA GLN A 94 -7.22 7.52 -6.64
C GLN A 94 -8.25 8.54 -7.14
N LEU A 95 -8.47 9.63 -6.41
CA LEU A 95 -9.40 10.70 -6.82
C LEU A 95 -8.86 11.56 -7.97
N VAL A 96 -7.54 11.74 -8.03
CA VAL A 96 -6.88 12.61 -9.03
C VAL A 96 -6.65 11.90 -10.36
N PHE A 97 -6.19 10.65 -10.33
CA PHE A 97 -5.71 9.95 -11.53
C PHE A 97 -6.67 8.90 -12.10
N PHE A 98 -7.70 8.48 -11.35
CA PHE A 98 -8.63 7.45 -11.81
C PHE A 98 -10.05 8.02 -12.01
N ASN A 99 -10.82 7.34 -12.86
CA ASN A 99 -12.22 7.71 -13.12
C ASN A 99 -13.13 7.42 -11.92
N LYS A 100 -14.38 7.88 -11.96
CA LYS A 100 -15.39 7.65 -10.91
C LYS A 100 -16.14 6.31 -11.07
N SER A 101 -15.48 5.28 -11.57
CA SER A 101 -16.08 3.94 -11.68
C SER A 101 -16.29 3.31 -10.30
N ALA A 102 -17.20 2.34 -10.21
CA ALA A 102 -17.43 1.58 -8.99
C ALA A 102 -16.14 0.91 -8.47
N ALA A 103 -15.33 0.34 -9.38
CA ALA A 103 -14.03 -0.24 -9.02
C ALA A 103 -13.06 0.80 -8.44
N SER A 104 -12.98 1.99 -9.05
CA SER A 104 -12.14 3.08 -8.53
C SER A 104 -12.58 3.53 -7.14
N LEU A 105 -13.89 3.63 -6.91
CA LEU A 105 -14.45 3.95 -5.59
C LEU A 105 -14.13 2.85 -4.56
N SER A 106 -14.22 1.57 -4.93
CA SER A 106 -13.81 0.48 -4.05
C SER A 106 -12.35 0.59 -3.64
N PHE A 107 -11.43 0.90 -4.58
CA PHE A 107 -10.02 1.12 -4.25
C PHE A 107 -9.81 2.34 -3.35
N PHE A 108 -10.53 3.44 -3.61
CA PHE A 108 -10.48 4.62 -2.74
C PHE A 108 -10.86 4.26 -1.29
N VAL A 109 -11.97 3.55 -1.10
CA VAL A 109 -12.42 3.09 0.22
C VAL A 109 -11.40 2.16 0.87
N LEU A 110 -10.80 1.23 0.10
CA LEU A 110 -9.73 0.36 0.60
C LEU A 110 -8.53 1.18 1.08
N PHE A 111 -8.08 2.19 0.34
CA PHE A 111 -6.94 3.02 0.75
C PHE A 111 -7.25 3.87 1.99
N VAL A 112 -8.47 4.41 2.09
CA VAL A 112 -8.93 5.09 3.32
C VAL A 112 -8.93 4.13 4.50
N PHE A 113 -9.40 2.90 4.30
CA PHE A 113 -9.35 1.86 5.32
C PHE A 113 -7.92 1.53 5.74
N GLY A 114 -6.99 1.40 4.78
CA GLY A 114 -5.55 1.25 5.06
C GLY A 114 -4.98 2.40 5.89
N ALA A 115 -5.32 3.64 5.56
CA ALA A 115 -4.90 4.81 6.33
C ALA A 115 -5.45 4.78 7.76
N ALA A 116 -6.71 4.36 7.92
CA ALA A 116 -7.33 4.21 9.23
C ALA A 116 -6.64 3.13 10.09
N LEU A 117 -6.29 1.97 9.52
CA LEU A 117 -5.58 0.90 10.23
C LEU A 117 -4.27 1.37 10.87
N TYR A 118 -3.56 2.30 10.23
CA TYR A 118 -2.30 2.85 10.73
C TYR A 118 -2.46 4.16 11.52
N THR A 119 -3.59 4.85 11.42
CA THR A 119 -3.88 6.06 12.21
C THR A 119 -4.44 5.72 13.58
N LEU A 120 -5.35 4.74 13.67
CA LEU A 120 -6.00 4.33 14.92
C LEU A 120 -5.03 3.91 16.05
N PRO A 121 -3.92 3.17 15.81
CA PRO A 121 -2.97 2.84 16.87
C PRO A 121 -2.15 4.04 17.39
N LEU A 122 -2.25 5.22 16.76
CA LEU A 122 -1.55 6.44 17.17
C LEU A 122 -2.39 7.35 18.08
N LEU A 123 -3.70 7.16 18.10
CA LEU A 123 -4.65 7.89 18.95
C LEU A 123 -4.73 7.25 20.35
#